data_AF-A0A3N5VSG1-F1
#
_entry.id   AF-A0A3N5VSG1-F1
#
_cell.length_a   1.000
_cell.length_b   1.000
_cell.length_c   1.000
_cell.angle_alpha   90.00
_cell.angle_beta   90.00
_cell.angle_gamma   90.00
#
_symmetry.space_group_name_H-M   'P 1'
#
loop_
_entity.id
_entity.type
_entity.pdbx_description
1 polymer ?
#
loop_
_entity_poly.entity_id
_entity_poly.type
_entity_poly.pdbx_seq_one_letter_code
_entity_poly.pdbx_strand_id
1 'polypeptide(L)'
;MPVVDRREFGGRFTVQENSQRLANYRYLEIQLMEMLGGWCHTTPQLAFKATFGYHVYDHAQAADLLGERMEQLRSGRETQEPATDAFARLCESVWELPDPLERLVAVYRVL
;
A
#
# COMPACT_ATOMS: atom_id res chain seq x y z
N MET A 1 19.90 24.69 5.47
CA MET A 1 20.95 23.64 5.40
C MET A 1 20.24 22.30 5.30
N PRO A 2 20.61 21.38 4.40
CA PRO A 2 20.07 20.03 4.47
C PRO A 2 20.55 19.39 5.78
N VAL A 3 19.61 18.90 6.58
CA VAL A 3 19.93 18.18 7.81
C VAL A 3 20.54 16.85 7.40
N VAL A 4 21.86 16.71 7.55
CA VAL A 4 22.56 15.45 7.32
C VAL A 4 22.28 14.55 8.52
N ASP A 5 21.38 13.58 8.35
CA ASP A 5 21.11 12.55 9.37
C ASP A 5 22.32 11.62 9.49
N ARG A 6 22.96 11.63 10.67
CA ARG A 6 24.17 10.85 10.99
C ARG A 6 23.87 9.57 11.78
N ARG A 7 22.60 9.20 11.97
CA ARG A 7 22.23 8.01 12.73
C ARG A 7 22.56 6.75 11.93
N GLU A 8 23.60 6.03 12.32
CA GLU A 8 23.82 4.64 11.91
C GLU A 8 22.94 3.73 12.79
N PHE A 9 21.67 3.56 12.39
CA PHE A 9 20.84 2.50 12.97
C PHE A 9 21.41 1.14 12.56
N GLY A 10 21.83 0.33 13.54
CA GLY A 10 22.19 -1.06 13.26
C GLY A 10 21.03 -1.79 12.58
N GLY A 11 21.33 -2.59 11.56
CA GLY A 11 20.31 -3.27 10.74
C GLY A 11 20.81 -3.54 9.32
N ARG A 12 19.97 -4.19 8.51
CA ARG A 12 20.30 -4.53 7.11
C ARG A 12 20.24 -3.32 6.16
N PHE A 13 19.53 -2.26 6.53
CA PHE A 13 19.21 -1.13 5.66
C PHE A 13 19.47 0.19 6.38
N THR A 14 19.90 1.18 5.61
CA THR A 14 20.00 2.58 6.04
C THR A 14 18.61 3.18 6.30
N VAL A 15 18.57 4.32 7.00
CA VAL A 15 17.33 5.08 7.24
C VAL A 15 16.64 5.46 5.92
N GLN A 16 17.42 5.85 4.91
CA GLN A 16 16.90 6.23 3.59
C GLN A 16 16.30 5.03 2.86
N GLU A 17 16.97 3.88 2.87
CA GLU A 17 16.45 2.65 2.27
C GLU A 17 15.20 2.14 2.99
N ASN A 18 15.17 2.20 4.33
CA ASN A 18 13.98 1.85 5.10
C ASN A 18 12.82 2.78 4.76
N SER A 19 13.05 4.09 4.70
CA SER A 19 12.02 5.05 4.32
C SER A 19 11.46 4.80 2.91
N GLN A 20 12.32 4.49 1.93
CA GLN A 20 11.85 4.10 0.59
C GLN A 20 10.97 2.85 0.65
N ARG A 21 11.39 1.80 1.37
CA ARG A 21 10.62 0.56 1.46
C ARG A 21 9.28 0.76 2.13
N LEU A 22 9.23 1.57 3.20
CA LEU A 22 7.97 1.92 3.86
C LEU A 22 7.03 2.70 2.93
N ALA A 23 7.55 3.64 2.13
CA ALA A 23 6.77 4.35 1.12
C ALA A 23 6.17 3.40 0.07
N ASN A 24 6.96 2.42 -0.35
CA ASN A 24 6.54 1.39 -1.30
C ASN A 24 5.44 0.48 -0.74
N TYR A 25 5.57 0.03 0.51
CA TYR A 25 4.53 -0.77 1.15
C TYR A 25 3.27 0.06 1.39
N ARG A 26 3.41 1.32 1.82
CA ARG A 26 2.26 2.21 2.05
C ARG A 26 1.50 2.46 0.77
N TYR A 27 2.19 2.58 -0.38
CA TYR A 27 1.55 2.67 -1.68
C TYR A 27 0.66 1.45 -1.94
N LEU A 28 1.17 0.23 -1.73
CA LEU A 28 0.38 -0.99 -1.92
C LEU A 28 -0.83 -1.05 -0.98
N GLU A 29 -0.66 -0.74 0.31
CA GLU A 29 -1.77 -0.74 1.28
C GLU A 29 -2.88 0.23 0.84
N ILE A 30 -2.52 1.43 0.39
CA ILE A 30 -3.48 2.41 -0.13
C ILE A 30 -4.16 1.88 -1.39
N GLN A 31 -3.41 1.29 -2.33
CA GLN A 31 -3.99 0.71 -3.54
C GLN A 31 -4.98 -0.41 -3.20
N LEU A 32 -4.67 -1.32 -2.27
CA LEU A 32 -5.57 -2.40 -1.86
C LEU A 32 -6.82 -1.87 -1.14
N MET A 33 -6.65 -0.88 -0.26
CA MET A 33 -7.76 -0.19 0.41
C MET A 33 -8.72 0.43 -0.60
N GLU A 34 -8.18 1.23 -1.53
CA GLU A 34 -8.95 1.85 -2.60
C GLU A 34 -9.60 0.77 -3.47
N MET A 35 -8.86 -0.30 -3.77
CA MET A 35 -9.30 -1.39 -4.63
C MET A 35 -10.60 -2.04 -4.13
N LEU A 36 -10.51 -2.57 -2.91
CA LEU A 36 -11.62 -3.24 -2.26
C LEU A 36 -12.77 -2.28 -1.95
N GLY A 37 -12.46 -1.03 -1.60
CA GLY A 37 -13.45 0.02 -1.36
C GLY A 37 -14.26 0.38 -2.61
N GLY A 38 -13.60 0.63 -3.74
CA GLY A 38 -14.27 0.98 -5.00
C GLY A 38 -15.05 -0.18 -5.59
N TRP A 39 -14.53 -1.41 -5.51
CA TRP A 39 -15.27 -2.59 -6.00
C TRP A 39 -16.45 -3.01 -5.13
N CYS A 40 -16.55 -2.51 -3.90
CA CYS A 40 -17.68 -2.81 -3.02
C CYS A 40 -19.03 -2.43 -3.65
N HIS A 41 -19.08 -1.35 -4.45
CA HIS A 41 -20.32 -0.95 -5.12
C HIS A 41 -20.70 -1.84 -6.31
N THR A 42 -19.71 -2.43 -7.00
CA THR A 42 -19.92 -3.27 -8.19
C THR A 42 -20.04 -4.76 -7.88
N THR A 43 -19.66 -5.19 -6.68
CA THR A 43 -19.72 -6.60 -6.27
C THR A 43 -21.15 -6.95 -5.81
N PRO A 44 -21.87 -7.88 -6.45
CA PRO A 44 -23.25 -8.16 -6.07
C PRO A 44 -23.38 -9.01 -4.79
N GLN A 45 -22.39 -9.86 -4.48
CA GLN A 45 -22.45 -10.78 -3.34
C GLN A 45 -22.27 -10.03 -2.01
N LEU A 46 -23.29 -10.03 -1.15
CA LEU A 46 -23.25 -9.34 0.14
C LEU A 46 -22.13 -9.84 1.06
N ALA A 47 -21.89 -11.15 1.08
CA ALA A 47 -20.82 -11.74 1.88
C ALA A 47 -19.45 -11.15 1.50
N PHE A 48 -19.19 -10.94 0.22
CA PHE A 48 -17.93 -10.35 -0.25
C PHE A 48 -17.81 -8.89 0.18
N LYS A 49 -18.90 -8.11 0.13
CA LYS A 49 -18.89 -6.72 0.63
C LYS A 49 -18.54 -6.64 2.11
N ALA A 50 -19.11 -7.53 2.93
CA ALA A 50 -18.79 -7.58 4.35
C ALA A 50 -17.30 -7.88 4.57
N THR A 51 -16.75 -8.87 3.86
CA THR A 51 -15.32 -9.19 3.90
C THR A 51 -14.44 -8.04 3.42
N PHE A 52 -14.81 -7.38 2.32
CA PHE A 52 -14.09 -6.20 1.83
C PHE A 52 -14.05 -5.09 2.89
N GLY A 53 -15.15 -4.87 3.63
CA GLY A 53 -15.18 -3.90 4.71
C GLY A 53 -14.12 -4.13 5.78
N TYR A 54 -13.91 -5.39 6.20
CA TYR A 54 -12.85 -5.73 7.16
C TYR A 54 -11.46 -5.45 6.58
N HIS A 55 -11.19 -5.88 5.35
CA HIS A 55 -9.88 -5.68 4.74
C HIS A 55 -9.60 -4.22 4.36
N VAL A 56 -10.60 -3.44 3.97
CA VAL A 56 -10.46 -1.99 3.78
C VAL A 56 -10.01 -1.34 5.09
N TYR A 57 -10.60 -1.72 6.21
CA TYR A 57 -10.17 -1.23 7.52
C TYR A 57 -8.72 -1.65 7.82
N ASP A 58 -8.37 -2.91 7.60
CA ASP A 58 -7.01 -3.42 7.87
C ASP A 58 -5.96 -2.70 7.01
N HIS A 59 -6.22 -2.52 5.71
CA HIS A 59 -5.32 -1.79 4.79
C HIS A 59 -5.21 -0.31 5.16
N ALA A 60 -6.31 0.34 5.57
CA ALA A 60 -6.27 1.72 6.06
C ALA A 60 -5.38 1.85 7.29
N GLN A 61 -5.55 0.96 8.27
CA GLN A 61 -4.73 0.94 9.49
C GLN A 61 -3.26 0.66 9.18
N ALA A 62 -2.97 -0.26 8.26
CA ALA A 62 -1.61 -0.54 7.82
C ALA A 62 -0.98 0.68 7.13
N ALA A 63 -1.72 1.36 6.24
CA ALA A 63 -1.25 2.57 5.56
C ALA A 63 -0.94 3.71 6.53
N ASP A 64 -1.76 3.89 7.57
CA ASP A 64 -1.54 4.88 8.62
C ASP A 64 -0.31 4.55 9.47
N LEU A 65 -0.18 3.29 9.92
CA LEU A 65 0.99 2.84 10.68
C LEU A 65 2.28 3.01 9.88
N LEU A 66 2.28 2.68 8.59
CA LEU A 66 3.43 2.89 7.71
C LEU A 66 3.75 4.38 7.55
N GLY A 67 2.73 5.23 7.41
CA GLY A 67 2.85 6.69 7.39
C GLY A 67 3.55 7.22 8.64
N GLU A 68 3.04 6.85 9.82
CA GLU A 68 3.61 7.24 11.11
C GLU A 68 5.09 6.83 11.23
N ARG A 69 5.43 5.62 10.77
CA ARG A 69 6.84 5.16 10.79
C ARG A 69 7.74 5.95 9.86
N MET A 70 7.26 6.34 8.68
CA MET A 70 8.04 7.21 7.79
C MET A 70 8.32 8.57 8.42
N GLU A 71 7.31 9.18 9.05
CA GLU A 71 7.47 10.45 9.77
C GLU A 71 8.51 10.33 10.91
N GLN A 72 8.46 9.22 11.67
CA GLN A 72 9.42 8.95 12.74
C GLN A 72 10.86 8.81 12.23
N LEU A 73 11.08 8.31 11.01
CA LEU A 73 12.40 8.22 10.40
C LEU A 73 12.99 9.60 10.06
N ARG A 74 12.15 10.61 9.79
CA ARG A 74 12.55 11.99 9.43
C ARG A 74 13.47 12.05 8.21
N SER A 75 13.28 11.14 7.26
CA SER A 75 14.06 11.05 6.02
C SER A 75 13.70 12.10 4.96
N GLY A 76 12.66 12.91 5.21
CA GLY A 76 12.13 13.89 4.26
C GLY A 76 11.18 13.30 3.22
N ARG A 77 10.77 12.04 3.38
CA ARG A 77 9.82 11.36 2.50
C ARG A 77 8.45 11.33 3.15
N GLU A 78 7.52 12.10 2.59
CA GLU A 78 6.17 12.29 3.14
C GLU A 78 5.09 11.58 2.31
N THR A 79 5.40 11.24 1.06
CA THR A 79 4.45 10.62 0.12
C THR A 79 4.74 9.14 -0.10
N GLN A 80 3.67 8.38 -0.29
CA GLN A 80 3.72 7.03 -0.84
C GLN A 80 4.14 7.05 -2.31
N GLU A 81 4.80 6.00 -2.75
CA GLU A 81 5.16 5.80 -4.16
C GLU A 81 5.28 4.31 -4.49
N PRO A 82 5.07 3.90 -5.73
CA PRO A 82 5.26 2.51 -6.14
C PRO A 82 6.74 2.13 -6.10
N ALA A 83 7.02 0.85 -5.83
CA ALA A 83 8.40 0.36 -5.84
C ALA A 83 9.09 0.48 -7.21
N THR A 84 8.31 0.35 -8.28
CA THR A 84 8.74 0.51 -9.68
C THR A 84 7.55 0.93 -10.54
N ASP A 85 7.80 1.53 -11.70
CA ASP A 85 6.73 1.85 -12.66
C ASP A 85 6.00 0.58 -13.16
N ALA A 86 6.70 -0.55 -13.22
CA ALA A 86 6.09 -1.83 -13.59
C ALA A 86 5.06 -2.28 -12.55
N PHE A 87 5.35 -2.03 -11.27
CA PHE A 87 4.42 -2.32 -10.18
C PHE A 87 3.21 -1.38 -10.20
N ALA A 88 3.43 -0.08 -10.48
CA ALA A 88 2.33 0.86 -10.65
C ALA A 88 1.38 0.42 -11.77
N ARG A 89 1.93 0.05 -12.94
CA ARG A 89 1.15 -0.49 -14.06
C ARG A 89 0.43 -1.79 -13.74
N LEU A 90 1.03 -2.65 -12.90
CA LEU A 90 0.34 -3.84 -12.40
C LEU A 90 -0.87 -3.45 -11.56
N CYS A 91 -0.74 -2.53 -10.61
CA CYS A 91 -1.86 -2.02 -9.82
C CYS A 91 -2.95 -1.40 -10.71
N GLU A 92 -2.60 -0.58 -11.70
CA GLU A 92 -3.54 -0.04 -12.68
C GLU A 92 -4.29 -1.14 -13.45
N SER A 93 -3.55 -2.15 -13.94
CA SER A 93 -4.15 -3.29 -14.66
C SER A 93 -5.10 -4.10 -13.78
N VAL A 94 -4.74 -4.28 -12.49
CA VAL A 94 -5.63 -4.91 -11.51
C VAL A 94 -6.88 -4.07 -11.31
N TRP A 95 -6.73 -2.74 -11.29
CA TRP A 95 -7.85 -1.83 -11.01
C TRP A 95 -8.97 -1.93 -12.05
N GLU A 96 -8.56 -2.12 -13.30
CA GLU A 96 -9.42 -2.21 -14.48
C GLU A 96 -10.06 -3.60 -14.68
N LEU A 97 -9.77 -4.59 -13.83
CA LEU A 97 -10.33 -5.94 -13.97
C LEU A 97 -11.86 -5.90 -13.94
N PRO A 98 -12.54 -6.50 -14.93
CA PRO A 98 -14.00 -6.44 -15.03
C PRO A 98 -14.69 -7.48 -14.13
N ASP A 99 -14.07 -8.64 -13.94
CA ASP A 99 -14.71 -9.80 -13.34
C ASP A 99 -14.38 -9.95 -11.83
N PRO A 100 -15.38 -10.24 -10.96
CA PRO A 100 -15.14 -10.44 -9.54
C PRO A 100 -14.13 -11.54 -9.19
N LEU A 101 -14.06 -12.65 -9.93
CA LEU A 101 -13.09 -13.71 -9.66
C LEU A 101 -11.67 -13.21 -9.95
N GLU A 102 -11.46 -12.53 -11.08
CA GLU A 102 -10.16 -11.96 -11.43
C GLU A 102 -9.68 -10.96 -10.37
N ARG A 103 -10.58 -10.09 -9.91
CA ARG A 103 -10.31 -9.12 -8.82
C ARG A 103 -9.87 -9.82 -7.53
N LEU A 104 -10.60 -10.86 -7.12
CA LEU A 104 -10.28 -11.61 -5.90
C LEU A 104 -8.94 -12.34 -6.03
N VAL A 105 -8.66 -12.95 -7.18
CA VAL A 105 -7.37 -13.61 -7.44
C VAL A 105 -6.24 -12.59 -7.42
N ALA A 106 -6.42 -11.43 -8.06
CA ALA A 106 -5.43 -10.37 -8.08
C ALA A 106 -5.09 -9.90 -6.65
N VAL A 107 -6.09 -9.60 -5.83
CA VAL A 107 -5.87 -9.08 -4.47
C VAL A 107 -5.33 -10.13 -3.50
N TYR A 108 -5.82 -11.37 -3.52
CA TYR A 108 -5.50 -12.34 -2.47
C TYR A 108 -4.42 -13.36 -2.85
N ARG A 109 -3.97 -13.37 -4.12
CA ARG A 109 -3.02 -14.37 -4.62
C ARG A 109 -1.87 -13.79 -5.43
N VAL A 110 -1.93 -12.51 -5.83
CA VAL A 110 -0.91 -11.87 -6.67
C VAL A 110 -0.28 -10.69 -5.96
N LEU A 111 -1.10 -9.76 -5.48
CA LEU A 111 -0.69 -8.65 -4.63
C LEU A 111 -0.51 -9.11 -3.17
#